data_AF-A0A951NCZ4-F1
#
_entry.id   AF-A0A951NCZ4-F1
#
_cell.length_a   1.000
_cell.length_b   1.000
_cell.length_c   1.000
_cell.angle_alpha   90.00
_cell.angle_beta   90.00
_cell.angle_gamma   90.00
#
_symmetry.space_group_name_H-M   'P 1'
#
loop_
_entity.id
_entity.type
_entity.pdbx_description
1 polymer ?
#
loop_
_entity_poly.entity_id
_entity_poly.type
_entity_poly.pdbx_seq_one_letter_code
_entity_poly.pdbx_strand_id
1 'polypeptide(L)'
;MRRVARAARRTHDRTFRSLREPNYRRFFVGHSVSVVGTWMQRVAQDWLVLTLTGSGVALGISMALQFGPMLVLGLWGGTVVDRVDRRRLIIGTQSVSAALAATLAVLALTGVVQLWMVYALALALGLVTVLDSPARQAFVGEMVEPSDYVNAQALNSTVHNAGRLVGPAIAGLLIATTGVGAAFVVNALSFLAVLIGLLRMDPAALRRTPRSGPRKGQAREGLRYVLASPDLRAVLLLVGVVALFGQNFRVVLPLLAQSTFAGGAEVYGYLTAALGLGAVLGALFSASRETATSWGLVLACLAFGVVNLVAAAAPTLVAAYLAMVAIGFANIVFNTLGRSVLQLGSDPGMHGRVLALHGLVFLGSTPFGGPLLGWICQAFGARAGLVVAGLAALLAGAALLPRLRALRGAAEQPAGEVPPPGTVPRPVS
;
A
#
# COMPACT_ATOMS: atom_id res chain seq x y z
N MET A 1 37.74 14.16 10.33
CA MET A 1 36.44 14.76 10.77
C MET A 1 35.83 15.77 9.78
N ARG A 2 36.56 16.76 9.24
CA ARG A 2 35.98 17.80 8.33
C ARG A 2 35.38 17.28 7.01
N ARG A 3 35.92 16.19 6.43
CA ARG A 3 35.35 15.56 5.20
C ARG A 3 34.04 14.82 5.47
N VAL A 4 33.92 14.13 6.60
CA VAL A 4 32.69 13.43 7.03
C VAL A 4 31.58 14.44 7.35
N ALA A 5 31.91 15.55 8.02
CA ALA A 5 30.96 16.63 8.28
C ALA A 5 30.48 17.34 7.01
N ARG A 6 31.36 17.52 6.00
CA ARG A 6 30.98 18.08 4.68
C ARG A 6 30.17 17.10 3.84
N ALA A 7 30.48 15.81 3.88
CA ALA A 7 29.68 14.77 3.23
C ALA A 7 28.28 14.70 3.87
N ALA A 8 28.20 14.67 5.20
CA ALA A 8 26.92 14.71 5.92
C ALA A 8 26.09 15.96 5.61
N ARG A 9 26.70 17.16 5.53
CA ARG A 9 26.00 18.39 5.11
C ARG A 9 25.52 18.35 3.65
N ARG A 10 26.34 17.84 2.72
CA ARG A 10 25.95 17.67 1.30
C ARG A 10 24.83 16.63 1.11
N THR A 11 24.83 15.57 1.91
CA THR A 11 23.76 14.57 1.91
C THR A 11 22.49 15.14 2.53
N HIS A 12 22.58 15.87 3.65
CA HIS A 12 21.44 16.56 4.27
C HIS A 12 20.79 17.58 3.32
N ASP A 13 21.61 18.35 2.59
CA ASP A 13 21.16 19.30 1.57
C ASP A 13 20.48 18.64 0.37
N ARG A 14 20.84 17.38 0.04
CA ARG A 14 20.17 16.58 -0.99
C ARG A 14 18.91 15.88 -0.48
N THR A 15 18.91 15.39 0.76
CA THR A 15 17.78 14.65 1.35
C THR A 15 16.58 15.53 1.63
N PHE A 16 16.79 16.77 2.09
CA PHE A 16 15.72 17.71 2.43
C PHE A 16 15.55 18.85 1.41
N ARG A 17 16.04 18.65 0.18
CA ARG A 17 16.09 19.70 -0.83
C ARG A 17 14.70 20.28 -1.15
N SER A 18 13.70 19.41 -1.32
CA SER A 18 12.32 19.84 -1.58
C SER A 18 11.69 20.64 -0.42
N LEU A 19 12.15 20.50 0.83
CA LEU A 19 11.66 21.31 1.96
C LEU A 19 12.14 22.77 1.93
N ARG A 20 13.04 23.12 1.00
CA ARG A 20 13.42 24.51 0.74
C ARG A 20 12.28 25.27 0.06
N GLU A 21 11.48 24.59 -0.74
CA GLU A 21 10.28 25.16 -1.37
C GLU A 21 9.24 25.51 -0.29
N PRO A 22 8.89 26.81 -0.10
CA PRO A 22 8.03 27.22 1.00
C PRO A 22 6.64 26.59 0.97
N ASN A 23 6.07 26.39 -0.22
CA ASN A 23 4.77 25.74 -0.38
C ASN A 23 4.86 24.26 -0.03
N TYR A 24 5.83 23.52 -0.57
CA TYR A 24 6.01 22.11 -0.23
C TYR A 24 6.29 21.90 1.26
N ARG A 25 7.10 22.76 1.90
CA ARG A 25 7.35 22.67 3.34
C ARG A 25 6.07 22.80 4.18
N ARG A 26 5.22 23.79 3.86
CA ARG A 26 3.93 23.99 4.57
C ARG A 26 3.00 22.79 4.39
N PHE A 27 2.93 22.24 3.16
CA PHE A 27 2.19 21.01 2.88
C PHE A 27 2.71 19.85 3.73
N PHE A 28 4.03 19.63 3.67
CA PHE A 28 4.69 18.46 4.19
C PHE A 28 4.54 18.34 5.70
N VAL A 29 4.68 19.46 6.44
CA VAL A 29 4.51 19.47 7.90
C VAL A 29 3.08 19.08 8.28
N GLY A 30 2.07 19.71 7.68
CA GLY A 30 0.68 19.37 7.96
C GLY A 30 0.35 17.93 7.54
N HIS A 31 0.84 17.51 6.37
CA HIS A 31 0.60 16.18 5.83
C HIS A 31 1.22 15.09 6.71
N SER A 32 2.40 15.32 7.26
CA SER A 32 3.06 14.38 8.16
C SER A 32 2.22 14.06 9.39
N VAL A 33 1.63 15.09 10.01
CA VAL A 33 0.74 14.93 11.17
C VAL A 33 -0.54 14.18 10.77
N SER A 34 -1.15 14.55 9.65
CA SER A 34 -2.40 13.94 9.18
C SER A 34 -2.25 12.49 8.75
N VAL A 35 -1.10 12.10 8.21
CA VAL A 35 -0.81 10.70 7.86
C VAL A 35 -0.77 9.83 9.12
N VAL A 36 -0.10 10.27 10.18
CA VAL A 36 -0.08 9.56 11.47
C VAL A 36 -1.50 9.42 12.02
N GLY A 37 -2.26 10.53 12.05
CA GLY A 37 -3.66 10.53 12.48
C GLY A 37 -4.53 9.56 11.67
N THR A 38 -4.34 9.51 10.35
CA THR A 38 -5.13 8.63 9.46
C THR A 38 -4.85 7.16 9.74
N TRP A 39 -3.58 6.78 9.94
CA TRP A 39 -3.22 5.41 10.29
C TRP A 39 -3.77 5.01 11.66
N MET A 40 -3.70 5.94 12.62
CA MET A 40 -4.26 5.76 13.95
C MET A 40 -5.78 5.59 13.93
N GLN A 41 -6.50 6.42 13.16
CA GLN A 41 -7.96 6.27 12.98
C GLN A 41 -8.33 4.93 12.33
N ARG A 42 -7.54 4.43 11.37
CA ARG A 42 -7.82 3.12 10.76
C ARG A 42 -7.80 2.00 11.79
N VAL A 43 -6.80 1.99 12.68
CA VAL A 43 -6.70 1.03 13.78
C VAL A 43 -7.87 1.20 14.75
N ALA A 44 -8.21 2.42 15.14
CA ALA A 44 -9.36 2.67 16.02
C ALA A 44 -10.70 2.25 15.39
N GLN A 45 -10.89 2.49 14.10
CA GLN A 45 -12.11 2.09 13.37
C GLN A 45 -12.21 0.57 13.25
N ASP A 46 -11.11 -0.10 12.90
CA ASP A 46 -11.06 -1.56 12.82
C ASP A 46 -11.35 -2.16 14.21
N TRP A 47 -10.74 -1.63 15.28
CA TRP A 47 -11.01 -2.07 16.64
C TRP A 47 -12.47 -1.81 17.09
N LEU A 48 -13.02 -0.65 16.76
CA LEU A 48 -14.42 -0.31 17.07
C LEU A 48 -15.39 -1.28 16.40
N VAL A 49 -15.21 -1.58 15.11
CA VAL A 49 -16.08 -2.54 14.40
C VAL A 49 -16.00 -3.93 15.04
N LEU A 50 -14.79 -4.38 15.40
CA LEU A 50 -14.62 -5.64 16.09
C LEU A 50 -15.30 -5.64 17.47
N THR A 51 -15.18 -4.55 18.22
CA THR A 51 -15.77 -4.43 19.56
C THR A 51 -17.30 -4.39 19.51
N LEU A 52 -17.88 -3.77 18.48
CA LEU A 52 -19.33 -3.70 18.29
C LEU A 52 -19.96 -5.04 17.83
N THR A 53 -19.20 -5.92 17.18
CA THR A 53 -19.77 -7.06 16.45
C THR A 53 -19.16 -8.42 16.77
N GLY A 54 -17.91 -8.46 17.24
CA GLY A 54 -17.12 -9.69 17.36
C GLY A 54 -16.84 -10.40 16.02
N SER A 55 -17.16 -9.77 14.87
CA SER A 55 -17.17 -10.45 13.58
C SER A 55 -16.06 -9.98 12.65
N GLY A 56 -15.26 -10.94 12.19
CA GLY A 56 -14.29 -10.72 11.11
C GLY A 56 -14.93 -10.35 9.78
N VAL A 57 -16.13 -10.86 9.50
CA VAL A 57 -16.88 -10.51 8.29
C VAL A 57 -17.27 -9.03 8.33
N ALA A 58 -17.73 -8.54 9.48
CA ALA A 58 -18.09 -7.13 9.64
C ALA A 58 -16.90 -6.18 9.39
N LEU A 59 -15.69 -6.57 9.82
CA LEU A 59 -14.44 -5.88 9.49
C LEU A 59 -14.15 -5.89 8.00
N GLY A 60 -14.29 -7.06 7.38
CA GLY A 60 -14.12 -7.24 5.94
C GLY A 60 -15.05 -6.33 5.13
N ILE A 61 -16.31 -6.21 5.53
CA ILE A 61 -17.29 -5.31 4.89
C ILE A 61 -16.90 -3.84 5.10
N SER A 62 -16.49 -3.44 6.31
CA SER A 62 -16.00 -2.07 6.59
C SER A 62 -14.84 -1.70 5.66
N MET A 63 -13.89 -2.62 5.49
CA MET A 63 -12.76 -2.48 4.58
C MET A 63 -13.22 -2.41 3.11
N ALA A 64 -14.15 -3.27 2.71
CA ALA A 64 -14.74 -3.27 1.36
C ALA A 64 -15.44 -1.94 1.05
N LEU A 65 -16.19 -1.36 1.98
CA LEU A 65 -16.85 -0.06 1.81
C LEU A 65 -15.84 1.09 1.70
N GLN A 66 -14.72 1.00 2.41
CA GLN A 66 -13.67 2.02 2.35
C GLN A 66 -12.88 1.99 1.04
N PHE A 67 -12.57 0.81 0.49
CA PHE A 67 -11.75 0.68 -0.72
C PHE A 67 -12.54 0.44 -2.02
N GLY A 68 -13.76 -0.07 -1.91
CA GLY A 68 -14.66 -0.36 -3.03
C GLY A 68 -14.91 0.84 -3.95
N PRO A 69 -15.16 2.06 -3.42
CA PRO A 69 -15.31 3.25 -4.27
C PRO A 69 -14.08 3.52 -5.13
N MET A 70 -12.87 3.37 -4.58
CA MET A 70 -11.62 3.56 -5.32
C MET A 70 -11.47 2.53 -6.45
N LEU A 71 -11.95 1.30 -6.24
CA LEU A 71 -11.93 0.26 -7.27
C LEU A 71 -12.82 0.60 -8.46
N VAL A 72 -14.04 1.07 -8.20
CA VAL A 72 -15.05 1.31 -9.24
C VAL A 72 -14.86 2.69 -9.90
N LEU A 73 -14.54 3.70 -9.10
CA LEU A 73 -14.53 5.10 -9.50
C LEU A 73 -13.12 5.68 -9.65
N GLY A 74 -12.06 4.97 -9.28
CA GLY A 74 -10.69 5.49 -9.30
C GLY A 74 -10.24 6.00 -10.68
N LEU A 75 -10.63 5.29 -11.76
CA LEU A 75 -10.35 5.71 -13.14
C LEU A 75 -11.04 7.04 -13.48
N TRP A 76 -12.26 7.24 -12.99
CA TRP A 76 -13.02 8.47 -13.19
C TRP A 76 -12.46 9.61 -12.33
N GLY A 77 -12.07 9.31 -11.09
CA GLY A 77 -11.48 10.27 -10.16
C GLY A 77 -10.30 11.02 -10.75
N GLY A 78 -9.37 10.31 -11.41
CA GLY A 78 -8.23 10.94 -12.10
C GLY A 78 -8.65 11.96 -13.16
N THR A 79 -9.68 11.64 -13.96
CA THR A 79 -10.16 12.57 -15.00
C THR A 79 -10.80 13.84 -14.45
N VAL A 80 -11.42 13.76 -13.26
CA VAL A 80 -11.98 14.92 -12.56
C VAL A 80 -10.84 15.78 -12.01
N VAL A 81 -9.83 15.15 -11.39
CA VAL A 81 -8.66 15.83 -10.84
C VAL A 81 -7.92 16.67 -11.89
N ASP A 82 -7.84 16.20 -13.14
CA ASP A 82 -7.18 16.94 -14.22
C ASP A 82 -7.99 18.15 -14.72
N ARG A 83 -9.26 18.25 -14.36
CA ARG A 83 -10.18 19.31 -14.78
C ARG A 83 -10.41 20.37 -13.72
N VAL A 84 -10.01 20.16 -12.48
CA VAL A 84 -10.27 21.10 -11.39
C VAL A 84 -8.97 21.65 -10.80
N ASP A 85 -9.07 22.78 -10.11
CA ASP A 85 -7.94 23.31 -9.33
C ASP A 85 -7.63 22.32 -8.19
N ARG A 86 -6.44 21.69 -8.24
CA ARG A 86 -6.06 20.61 -7.32
C ARG A 86 -6.00 21.09 -5.87
N ARG A 87 -5.56 22.33 -5.63
CA ARG A 87 -5.55 22.91 -4.28
C ARG A 87 -6.96 23.03 -3.72
N ARG A 88 -7.90 23.59 -4.49
CA ARG A 88 -9.31 23.73 -4.06
C ARG A 88 -9.96 22.37 -3.83
N LEU A 89 -9.69 21.40 -4.71
CA LEU A 89 -10.18 20.03 -4.54
C LEU A 89 -9.66 19.40 -3.25
N ILE A 90 -8.36 19.48 -2.98
CA ILE A 90 -7.75 18.91 -1.76
C ILE A 90 -8.29 19.60 -0.50
N ILE A 91 -8.49 20.92 -0.52
CA ILE A 91 -9.11 21.63 0.61
C ILE A 91 -10.52 21.04 0.86
N GLY A 92 -11.33 20.90 -0.18
CA GLY A 92 -12.67 20.31 -0.07
C GLY A 92 -12.65 18.88 0.47
N THR A 93 -11.83 18.00 -0.09
CA THR A 93 -11.74 16.60 0.34
C THR A 93 -11.21 16.46 1.78
N GLN A 94 -10.23 17.27 2.17
CA GLN A 94 -9.71 17.29 3.53
C GLN A 94 -10.73 17.84 4.53
N SER A 95 -11.50 18.87 4.17
CA SER A 95 -12.59 19.37 5.01
C SER A 95 -13.69 18.33 5.21
N VAL A 96 -14.09 17.61 4.16
CA VAL A 96 -15.06 16.51 4.29
C VAL A 96 -14.48 15.37 5.14
N SER A 97 -13.22 14.99 4.93
CA SER A 97 -12.56 13.96 5.74
C SER A 97 -12.47 14.34 7.22
N ALA A 98 -12.19 15.61 7.51
CA ALA A 98 -12.19 16.15 8.87
C ALA A 98 -13.58 16.09 9.51
N ALA A 99 -14.62 16.46 8.76
CA ALA A 99 -16.00 16.37 9.22
C ALA A 99 -16.41 14.92 9.49
N LEU A 100 -16.10 13.98 8.60
CA LEU A 100 -16.37 12.55 8.80
C LEU A 100 -15.65 11.99 10.03
N ALA A 101 -14.38 12.36 10.23
CA ALA A 101 -13.61 11.97 11.41
C ALA A 101 -14.20 12.57 12.71
N ALA A 102 -14.62 13.84 12.68
CA ALA A 102 -15.27 14.50 13.80
C ALA A 102 -16.62 13.88 14.13
N THR A 103 -17.44 13.55 13.12
CA THR A 103 -18.71 12.83 13.31
C THR A 103 -18.46 11.47 13.95
N LEU A 104 -17.48 10.70 13.46
CA LEU A 104 -17.13 9.42 14.06
C LEU A 104 -16.66 9.58 15.51
N ALA A 105 -15.88 10.63 15.80
CA ALA A 105 -15.43 10.95 17.15
C ALA A 105 -16.60 11.24 18.10
N VAL A 106 -17.54 12.09 17.68
CA VAL A 106 -18.73 12.43 18.48
C VAL A 106 -19.57 11.18 18.74
N LEU A 107 -19.84 10.37 17.72
CA LEU A 107 -20.61 9.13 17.86
C LEU A 107 -19.93 8.15 18.83
N ALA A 108 -18.60 8.01 18.73
CA ALA A 108 -17.83 7.13 19.60
C ALA A 108 -17.77 7.62 21.06
N LEU A 109 -17.59 8.94 21.27
CA LEU A 109 -17.51 9.52 22.62
C LEU A 109 -18.85 9.56 23.34
N THR A 110 -19.95 9.73 22.59
CA THR A 110 -21.31 9.71 23.16
C THR A 110 -21.83 8.29 23.39
N GLY A 111 -21.13 7.26 22.89
CA GLY A 111 -21.52 5.87 23.06
C GLY A 111 -22.71 5.42 22.20
N VAL A 112 -23.25 6.29 21.34
CA VAL A 112 -24.41 5.98 20.47
C VAL A 112 -24.00 5.36 19.13
N VAL A 113 -22.69 5.13 18.92
CA VAL A 113 -22.18 4.61 17.65
C VAL A 113 -22.72 3.21 17.34
N GLN A 114 -23.27 3.05 16.13
CA GLN A 114 -23.78 1.79 15.63
C GLN A 114 -23.01 1.35 14.38
N LEU A 115 -23.00 0.05 14.09
CA LEU A 115 -22.25 -0.52 12.97
C LEU A 115 -22.59 0.13 11.62
N TRP A 116 -23.87 0.37 11.34
CA TRP A 116 -24.30 0.97 10.08
C TRP A 116 -23.76 2.41 9.91
N MET A 117 -23.59 3.17 11.02
CA MET A 117 -23.00 4.50 10.99
C MET A 117 -21.52 4.42 10.60
N VAL A 118 -20.79 3.44 11.15
CA VAL A 118 -19.39 3.21 10.79
C VAL A 118 -19.27 2.81 9.31
N TYR A 119 -20.18 1.98 8.81
CA TYR A 119 -20.24 1.62 7.38
C TYR A 119 -20.53 2.80 6.47
N ALA A 120 -21.51 3.63 6.82
CA ALA A 120 -21.84 4.84 6.06
C ALA A 120 -20.65 5.81 6.01
N LEU A 121 -19.98 6.04 7.15
CA LEU A 121 -18.80 6.91 7.25
C LEU A 121 -17.59 6.31 6.50
N ALA A 122 -17.40 4.99 6.55
CA ALA A 122 -16.34 4.30 5.80
C ALA A 122 -16.55 4.43 4.29
N LEU A 123 -17.79 4.26 3.81
CA LEU A 123 -18.16 4.44 2.40
C LEU A 123 -17.97 5.90 1.96
N ALA A 124 -18.45 6.85 2.75
CA ALA A 124 -18.28 8.29 2.47
C ALA A 124 -16.80 8.66 2.39
N LEU A 125 -15.97 8.17 3.32
CA LEU A 125 -14.53 8.37 3.28
C LEU A 125 -13.91 7.71 2.03
N GLY A 126 -14.34 6.50 1.68
CA GLY A 126 -13.93 5.82 0.45
C GLY A 126 -14.20 6.67 -0.80
N LEU A 127 -15.39 7.25 -0.92
CA LEU A 127 -15.75 8.16 -2.00
C LEU A 127 -14.87 9.41 -2.04
N VAL A 128 -14.55 10.00 -0.89
CA VAL A 128 -13.63 11.15 -0.82
C VAL A 128 -12.23 10.76 -1.30
N THR A 129 -11.74 9.58 -0.92
CA THR A 129 -10.39 9.12 -1.28
C THR A 129 -10.19 8.88 -2.78
N VAL A 130 -11.27 8.61 -3.53
CA VAL A 130 -11.27 8.50 -5.01
C VAL A 130 -10.70 9.76 -5.66
N LEU A 131 -11.01 10.93 -5.09
CA LEU A 131 -10.56 12.22 -5.59
C LEU A 131 -9.29 12.68 -4.88
N ASP A 132 -9.24 12.53 -3.56
CA ASP A 132 -8.17 13.06 -2.73
C ASP A 132 -6.80 12.46 -3.07
N SER A 133 -6.72 11.12 -3.18
CA SER A 133 -5.44 10.44 -3.39
C SER A 133 -4.76 10.83 -4.71
N PRO A 134 -5.41 10.76 -5.88
CA PRO A 134 -4.81 11.22 -7.14
C PRO A 134 -4.56 12.74 -7.16
N ALA A 135 -5.47 13.54 -6.59
CA ALA A 135 -5.27 15.00 -6.48
C ALA A 135 -3.98 15.35 -5.73
N ARG A 136 -3.76 14.69 -4.59
CA ARG A 136 -2.59 14.91 -3.74
C ARG A 136 -1.30 14.50 -4.42
N GLN A 137 -1.29 13.36 -5.10
CA GLN A 137 -0.11 12.91 -5.85
C GLN A 137 0.27 13.89 -6.95
N ALA A 138 -0.72 14.37 -7.72
CA ALA A 138 -0.48 15.35 -8.77
C ALA A 138 -0.08 16.73 -8.20
N PHE A 139 -0.67 17.14 -7.09
CA PHE A 139 -0.39 18.44 -6.46
C PHE A 139 1.05 18.56 -5.95
N VAL A 140 1.71 17.46 -5.58
CA VAL A 140 3.15 17.48 -5.24
C VAL A 140 3.98 18.05 -6.38
N GLY A 141 3.67 17.69 -7.63
CA GLY A 141 4.36 18.21 -8.81
C GLY A 141 4.13 19.70 -9.08
N GLU A 142 3.03 20.28 -8.57
CA GLU A 142 2.77 21.72 -8.70
C GLU A 142 3.53 22.56 -7.64
N MET A 143 3.95 21.93 -6.55
CA MET A 143 4.58 22.59 -5.39
C MET A 143 6.11 22.62 -5.44
N VAL A 144 6.74 21.80 -6.28
CA VAL A 144 8.21 21.67 -6.35
C VAL A 144 8.72 21.82 -7.77
N GLU A 145 9.99 22.21 -7.89
CA GLU A 145 10.74 22.15 -9.13
C GLU A 145 10.74 20.72 -9.72
N PRO A 146 10.71 20.55 -11.06
CA PRO A 146 10.80 19.22 -11.69
C PRO A 146 12.03 18.42 -11.23
N SER A 147 13.15 19.10 -10.94
CA SER A 147 14.36 18.48 -10.41
C SER A 147 14.15 17.86 -9.03
N ASP A 148 13.19 18.37 -8.25
CA ASP A 148 12.96 18.08 -6.84
C ASP A 148 11.79 17.12 -6.63
N TYR A 149 11.03 16.82 -7.69
CA TYR A 149 9.88 15.91 -7.66
C TYR A 149 10.23 14.53 -7.08
N VAL A 150 11.33 13.93 -7.51
CA VAL A 150 11.77 12.61 -7.00
C VAL A 150 12.11 12.68 -5.51
N ASN A 151 12.75 13.75 -5.06
CA ASN A 151 13.06 13.96 -3.65
C ASN A 151 11.78 14.16 -2.82
N ALA A 152 10.83 14.93 -3.33
CA ALA A 152 9.53 15.12 -2.69
C ALA A 152 8.76 13.80 -2.55
N GLN A 153 8.71 12.99 -3.61
CA GLN A 153 8.08 11.66 -3.58
C GLN A 153 8.75 10.70 -2.60
N ALA A 154 10.08 10.75 -2.49
CA ALA A 154 10.82 9.96 -1.51
C ALA A 154 10.45 10.38 -0.07
N LEU A 155 10.47 11.67 0.25
CA LEU A 155 10.07 12.18 1.58
C LEU A 155 8.62 11.83 1.91
N ASN A 156 7.71 11.94 0.96
CA ASN A 156 6.30 11.58 1.14
C ASN A 156 6.15 10.08 1.47
N SER A 157 6.91 9.22 0.78
CA SER A 157 6.94 7.78 1.06
C SER A 157 7.47 7.48 2.46
N THR A 158 8.50 8.20 2.91
CA THR A 158 9.04 8.10 4.28
C THR A 158 7.98 8.46 5.32
N VAL A 159 7.23 9.55 5.11
CA VAL A 159 6.14 9.96 6.00
C VAL A 159 5.05 8.90 6.09
N HIS A 160 4.63 8.31 4.96
CA HIS A 160 3.64 7.24 4.95
C HIS A 160 4.10 5.99 5.70
N ASN A 161 5.36 5.60 5.53
CA ASN A 161 5.95 4.47 6.25
C ASN A 161 6.08 4.74 7.75
N ALA A 162 6.51 5.96 8.13
CA ALA A 162 6.58 6.39 9.52
C ALA A 162 5.18 6.40 10.16
N GLY A 163 4.17 6.92 9.46
CA GLY A 163 2.79 6.89 9.93
C GLY A 163 2.23 5.48 10.12
N ARG A 164 2.57 4.55 9.22
CA ARG A 164 2.18 3.13 9.35
C ARG A 164 2.85 2.45 10.54
N LEU A 165 4.03 2.89 10.95
CA LEU A 165 4.73 2.38 12.13
C LEU A 165 4.21 3.02 13.43
N VAL A 166 4.13 4.35 13.45
CA VAL A 166 3.85 5.15 14.65
C VAL A 166 2.36 5.25 14.96
N GLY A 167 1.52 5.42 13.93
CA GLY A 167 0.08 5.61 14.07
C GLY A 167 -0.60 4.46 14.83
N PRO A 168 -0.39 3.19 14.46
CA PRO A 168 -0.95 2.04 15.17
C PRO A 168 -0.48 1.88 16.62
N ALA A 169 0.80 2.19 16.91
CA ALA A 169 1.32 2.15 18.26
C ALA A 169 0.64 3.19 19.16
N ILE A 170 0.49 4.43 18.66
CA ILE A 170 -0.24 5.50 19.36
C ILE A 170 -1.72 5.12 19.51
N ALA A 171 -2.34 4.54 18.47
CA ALA A 171 -3.73 4.09 18.51
C ALA A 171 -3.94 3.06 19.62
N GLY A 172 -3.12 2.01 19.68
CA GLY A 172 -3.24 0.96 20.69
C GLY A 172 -3.18 1.53 22.11
N LEU A 173 -2.24 2.43 22.38
CA LEU A 173 -2.10 3.09 23.67
C LEU A 173 -3.29 4.01 24.01
N LEU A 174 -3.72 4.85 23.06
CA LEU A 174 -4.87 5.75 23.25
C LEU A 174 -6.16 4.97 23.49
N ILE A 175 -6.40 3.91 22.71
CA ILE A 175 -7.60 3.10 22.84
C ILE A 175 -7.62 2.38 24.19
N ALA A 176 -6.48 1.83 24.63
CA ALA A 176 -6.36 1.16 25.92
C ALA A 176 -6.59 2.10 27.12
N THR A 177 -6.24 3.38 27.00
CA THR A 177 -6.30 4.34 28.12
C THR A 177 -7.55 5.21 28.11
N THR A 178 -8.05 5.59 26.94
CA THR A 178 -9.10 6.61 26.79
C THR A 178 -10.25 6.16 25.88
N GLY A 179 -10.17 4.93 25.33
CA GLY A 179 -11.12 4.41 24.36
C GLY A 179 -10.90 4.91 22.93
N VAL A 180 -11.71 4.40 21.99
CA VAL A 180 -11.55 4.69 20.55
C VAL A 180 -11.86 6.14 20.16
N GLY A 181 -12.70 6.83 20.94
CA GLY A 181 -13.15 8.19 20.63
C GLY A 181 -12.00 9.20 20.55
N ALA A 182 -11.02 9.11 21.46
CA ALA A 182 -9.85 9.99 21.47
C ALA A 182 -9.02 9.88 20.19
N ALA A 183 -8.85 8.67 19.65
CA ALA A 183 -8.12 8.45 18.41
C ALA A 183 -8.82 9.14 17.21
N PHE A 184 -10.16 9.15 17.18
CA PHE A 184 -10.90 9.87 16.15
C PHE A 184 -10.82 11.39 16.31
N VAL A 185 -10.85 11.92 17.54
CA VAL A 185 -10.65 13.35 17.82
C VAL A 185 -9.28 13.80 17.34
N VAL A 186 -8.22 13.10 17.72
CA VAL A 186 -6.85 13.45 17.31
C VAL A 186 -6.72 13.41 15.79
N ASN A 187 -7.35 12.45 15.10
CA ASN A 187 -7.34 12.46 13.64
C ASN A 187 -8.12 13.64 13.04
N ALA A 188 -9.30 13.98 13.57
CA ALA A 188 -10.08 15.14 13.13
C ALA A 188 -9.26 16.43 13.26
N LEU A 189 -8.54 16.61 14.37
CA LEU A 189 -7.63 17.74 14.58
C LEU A 189 -6.42 17.69 13.65
N SER A 190 -5.90 16.51 13.32
CA SER A 190 -4.77 16.36 12.40
C SER A 190 -5.05 16.89 10.99
N PHE A 191 -6.31 16.84 10.53
CA PHE A 191 -6.70 17.41 9.24
C PHE A 191 -6.60 18.94 9.23
N LEU A 192 -6.81 19.61 10.38
CA LEU A 192 -6.62 21.05 10.50
C LEU A 192 -5.18 21.45 10.19
N ALA A 193 -4.19 20.63 10.58
CA ALA A 193 -2.78 20.90 10.26
C ALA A 193 -2.53 20.96 8.74
N VAL A 194 -3.15 20.05 7.96
CA VAL A 194 -3.05 20.09 6.49
C VAL A 194 -3.81 21.27 5.91
N LEU A 195 -5.02 21.54 6.40
CA LEU A 195 -5.84 22.66 5.93
C LEU A 195 -5.14 23.99 6.15
N ILE A 196 -4.57 24.22 7.34
CA ILE A 196 -3.77 25.41 7.65
C ILE A 196 -2.57 25.49 6.70
N GLY A 197 -1.87 24.38 6.44
CA GLY A 197 -0.77 24.30 5.49
C GLY A 197 -1.18 24.73 4.07
N LEU A 198 -2.32 24.22 3.57
CA LEU A 198 -2.86 24.54 2.25
C LEU A 198 -3.37 25.98 2.14
N LEU A 199 -4.01 26.49 3.19
CA LEU A 199 -4.54 27.86 3.21
C LEU A 199 -3.43 28.91 3.26
N ARG A 200 -2.31 28.61 3.95
CA ARG A 200 -1.13 29.49 4.04
C ARG A 200 -0.15 29.38 2.87
N MET A 201 -0.42 28.52 1.88
CA MET A 201 0.37 28.48 0.66
C MET A 201 0.09 29.69 -0.21
N ASP A 202 1.13 30.13 -0.92
CA ASP A 202 1.00 31.11 -1.99
C ASP A 202 0.51 30.42 -3.28
N PRO A 203 -0.72 30.69 -3.76
CA PRO A 203 -1.24 30.08 -4.96
C PRO A 203 -0.54 30.56 -6.24
N ALA A 204 0.07 31.76 -6.23
CA ALA A 204 0.71 32.34 -7.41
C ALA A 204 2.04 31.63 -7.75
N ALA A 205 2.68 31.04 -6.73
CA ALA A 205 3.91 30.26 -6.89
C ALA A 205 3.68 28.81 -7.36
N LEU A 206 2.42 28.39 -7.60
CA LEU A 206 2.11 27.02 -8.04
C LEU A 206 2.30 26.84 -9.55
N ARG A 207 2.95 25.73 -9.91
CA ARG A 207 3.22 25.37 -11.30
C ARG A 207 2.09 24.53 -11.86
N ARG A 208 1.12 25.18 -12.50
CA ARG A 208 -0.01 24.49 -13.13
C ARG A 208 0.49 23.64 -14.31
N THR A 209 0.41 22.32 -14.17
CA THR A 209 0.84 21.39 -15.23
C THR A 209 -0.17 21.39 -16.39
N PRO A 210 0.27 21.35 -17.66
CA PRO A 210 -0.62 21.22 -18.81
C PRO A 210 -1.49 19.97 -18.72
N ARG A 211 -2.74 20.12 -19.15
CA ARG A 211 -3.78 19.07 -19.10
C ARG A 211 -3.53 18.02 -20.18
N SER A 212 -3.19 16.80 -19.78
CA SER A 212 -3.20 15.65 -20.67
C SER A 212 -4.61 15.06 -20.70
N GLY A 213 -5.30 15.13 -21.84
CA GLY A 213 -6.66 14.61 -21.98
C GLY A 213 -6.71 13.07 -21.92
N PRO A 214 -7.80 12.47 -21.40
CA PRO A 214 -7.95 11.02 -21.36
C PRO A 214 -8.11 10.43 -22.77
N ARG A 215 -7.34 9.39 -23.12
CA ARG A 215 -7.58 8.60 -24.34
C ARG A 215 -8.44 7.39 -23.99
N LYS A 216 -9.61 7.28 -24.63
CA LYS A 216 -10.52 6.14 -24.48
C LYS A 216 -9.84 4.84 -24.96
N GLY A 217 -10.08 3.72 -24.28
CA GLY A 217 -9.65 2.38 -24.71
C GLY A 217 -8.37 1.81 -24.06
N GLN A 218 -7.63 2.59 -23.27
CA GLN A 218 -6.35 2.15 -22.69
C GLN A 218 -6.46 0.94 -21.76
N ALA A 219 -7.56 0.82 -21.00
CA ALA A 219 -7.76 -0.28 -20.05
C ALA A 219 -7.93 -1.64 -20.75
N ARG A 220 -8.73 -1.68 -21.82
CA ARG A 220 -9.00 -2.91 -22.60
C ARG A 220 -7.74 -3.36 -23.34
N GLU A 221 -6.96 -2.41 -23.85
CA GLU A 221 -5.68 -2.67 -24.50
C GLU A 221 -4.65 -3.28 -23.53
N GLY A 222 -4.53 -2.71 -22.33
CA GLY A 222 -3.67 -3.27 -21.27
C GLY A 222 -4.08 -4.68 -20.86
N LEU A 223 -5.39 -4.93 -20.70
CA LEU A 223 -5.90 -6.25 -20.32
C LEU A 223 -5.61 -7.29 -21.40
N ARG A 224 -5.89 -6.97 -22.66
CA ARG A 224 -5.60 -7.86 -23.80
C ARG A 224 -4.10 -8.18 -23.89
N TYR A 225 -3.26 -7.18 -23.68
CA TYR A 225 -1.80 -7.34 -23.70
C TYR A 225 -1.30 -8.29 -22.61
N VAL A 226 -1.74 -8.08 -21.36
CA VAL A 226 -1.40 -8.97 -20.24
C VAL A 226 -1.89 -10.39 -20.50
N LEU A 227 -3.13 -10.56 -20.97
CA LEU A 227 -3.70 -11.89 -21.21
C LEU A 227 -3.01 -12.63 -22.35
N ALA A 228 -2.45 -11.90 -23.33
CA ALA A 228 -1.66 -12.44 -24.42
C ALA A 228 -0.24 -12.85 -23.98
N SER A 229 0.33 -12.20 -22.95
CA SER A 229 1.64 -12.55 -22.40
C SER A 229 1.50 -13.56 -21.25
N PRO A 230 1.90 -14.82 -21.44
CA PRO A 230 1.74 -15.85 -20.43
C PRO A 230 2.49 -15.56 -19.12
N ASP A 231 3.62 -14.86 -19.20
CA ASP A 231 4.47 -14.56 -18.04
C ASP A 231 3.92 -13.38 -17.22
N LEU A 232 3.45 -12.31 -17.89
CA LEU A 232 2.76 -11.20 -17.22
C LEU A 232 1.48 -11.68 -16.55
N ARG A 233 0.72 -12.57 -17.22
CA ARG A 233 -0.47 -13.20 -16.65
C ARG A 233 -0.12 -14.04 -15.42
N ALA A 234 0.95 -14.84 -15.46
CA ALA A 234 1.37 -15.66 -14.33
C ALA A 234 1.74 -14.80 -13.11
N VAL A 235 2.48 -13.70 -13.32
CA VAL A 235 2.85 -12.77 -12.24
C VAL A 235 1.62 -12.05 -11.67
N LEU A 236 0.69 -11.60 -12.52
CA LEU A 236 -0.54 -10.97 -12.04
C LEU A 236 -1.45 -11.94 -11.27
N LEU A 237 -1.54 -13.21 -11.69
CA LEU A 237 -2.26 -14.24 -10.93
C LEU A 237 -1.61 -14.49 -9.57
N LEU A 238 -0.27 -14.59 -9.52
CA LEU A 238 0.48 -14.74 -8.26
C LEU A 238 0.18 -13.59 -7.29
N VAL A 239 0.30 -12.34 -7.78
CA VAL A 239 -0.02 -11.14 -6.98
C VAL A 239 -1.49 -11.14 -6.56
N GLY A 240 -2.40 -11.49 -7.46
CA GLY A 240 -3.83 -11.55 -7.17
C GLY A 240 -4.18 -12.55 -6.06
N VAL A 241 -3.61 -13.75 -6.09
CA VAL A 241 -3.83 -14.78 -5.06
C VAL A 241 -3.27 -14.33 -3.71
N VAL A 242 -2.04 -13.82 -3.69
CA VAL A 242 -1.42 -13.30 -2.45
C VAL A 242 -2.18 -12.08 -1.92
N ALA A 243 -2.68 -11.20 -2.78
CA ALA A 243 -3.48 -10.05 -2.37
C ALA A 243 -4.88 -10.42 -1.87
N LEU A 244 -5.48 -11.48 -2.43
CA LEU A 244 -6.81 -11.94 -2.04
C LEU A 244 -6.80 -12.64 -0.67
N PHE A 245 -5.81 -13.48 -0.40
CA PHE A 245 -5.76 -14.28 0.82
C PHE A 245 -4.75 -13.78 1.85
N GLY A 246 -3.59 -13.30 1.39
CA GLY A 246 -2.43 -13.05 2.24
C GLY A 246 -2.30 -11.65 2.79
N GLN A 247 -2.95 -10.64 2.19
CA GLN A 247 -2.66 -9.23 2.50
C GLN A 247 -3.79 -8.51 3.26
N ASN A 248 -4.78 -9.24 3.78
CA ASN A 248 -5.89 -8.70 4.57
C ASN A 248 -5.57 -8.62 6.08
N PHE A 249 -4.38 -8.12 6.42
CA PHE A 249 -3.91 -8.02 7.82
C PHE A 249 -4.83 -7.20 8.73
N ARG A 250 -5.56 -6.23 8.16
CA ARG A 250 -6.55 -5.42 8.91
C ARG A 250 -7.71 -6.24 9.48
N VAL A 251 -7.99 -7.42 8.91
CA VAL A 251 -9.01 -8.34 9.43
C VAL A 251 -8.37 -9.33 10.40
N VAL A 252 -7.20 -9.89 10.05
CA VAL A 252 -6.55 -10.95 10.84
C VAL A 252 -5.97 -10.43 12.15
N LEU A 253 -5.27 -9.30 12.15
CA LEU A 253 -4.56 -8.80 13.34
C LEU A 253 -5.46 -8.44 14.52
N PRO A 254 -6.60 -7.73 14.35
CA PRO A 254 -7.46 -7.43 15.49
C PRO A 254 -8.12 -8.69 16.04
N LEU A 255 -8.50 -9.64 15.17
CA LEU A 255 -8.98 -10.96 15.60
C LEU A 255 -7.90 -11.77 16.32
N LEU A 256 -6.65 -11.73 15.86
CA LEU A 256 -5.53 -12.42 16.50
C LEU A 256 -5.25 -11.85 17.89
N ALA A 257 -5.28 -10.53 18.04
CA ALA A 257 -5.12 -9.86 19.33
C ALA A 257 -6.22 -10.31 20.32
N GLN A 258 -7.49 -10.18 19.92
CA GLN A 258 -8.63 -10.45 20.82
C GLN A 258 -8.85 -11.95 21.07
N SER A 259 -8.91 -12.77 20.02
CA SER A 259 -9.34 -14.17 20.13
C SER A 259 -8.23 -15.16 20.45
N THR A 260 -6.97 -14.86 20.09
CA THR A 260 -5.85 -15.82 20.25
C THR A 260 -4.98 -15.47 21.45
N PHE A 261 -4.71 -14.18 21.66
CA PHE A 261 -3.84 -13.73 22.74
C PHE A 261 -4.59 -13.10 23.93
N ALA A 262 -5.92 -13.08 23.88
CA ALA A 262 -6.77 -12.43 24.89
C ALA A 262 -6.35 -10.98 25.19
N GLY A 263 -5.80 -10.29 24.19
CA GLY A 263 -5.26 -8.95 24.29
C GLY A 263 -6.26 -7.89 23.87
N GLY A 264 -6.05 -6.66 24.35
CA GLY A 264 -6.84 -5.49 23.99
C GLY A 264 -6.35 -4.78 22.73
N ALA A 265 -6.75 -3.52 22.62
CA ALA A 265 -6.36 -2.64 21.52
C ALA A 265 -4.85 -2.35 21.51
N GLU A 266 -4.18 -2.41 22.66
CA GLU A 266 -2.73 -2.26 22.76
C GLU A 266 -2.01 -3.37 21.99
N VAL A 267 -2.42 -4.63 22.15
CA VAL A 267 -1.83 -5.77 21.44
C VAL A 267 -2.05 -5.64 19.93
N TYR A 268 -3.26 -5.25 19.51
CA TYR A 268 -3.54 -5.00 18.10
C TYR A 268 -2.67 -3.86 17.52
N GLY A 269 -2.53 -2.75 18.26
CA GLY A 269 -1.67 -1.63 17.90
C GLY A 269 -0.22 -2.05 17.74
N TYR A 270 0.31 -2.85 18.69
CA TYR A 270 1.69 -3.35 18.65
C TYR A 270 1.94 -4.38 17.55
N LEU A 271 1.00 -5.31 17.29
CA LEU A 271 1.10 -6.23 16.14
C LEU A 271 1.16 -5.46 14.82
N THR A 272 0.33 -4.43 14.67
CA THR A 272 0.29 -3.59 13.47
C THR A 272 1.55 -2.74 13.32
N ALA A 273 2.08 -2.19 14.42
CA ALA A 273 3.33 -1.46 14.43
C ALA A 273 4.53 -2.36 14.08
N ALA A 274 4.59 -3.58 14.63
CA ALA A 274 5.61 -4.58 14.29
C ALA A 274 5.57 -4.96 12.80
N LEU A 275 4.38 -5.17 12.24
CA LEU A 275 4.19 -5.35 10.80
C LEU A 275 4.73 -4.15 10.00
N GLY A 276 4.43 -2.93 10.47
CA GLY A 276 4.95 -1.69 9.90
C GLY A 276 6.48 -1.60 9.91
N LEU A 277 7.12 -1.99 11.01
CA LEU A 277 8.58 -2.03 11.15
C LEU A 277 9.21 -3.00 10.15
N GLY A 278 8.68 -4.22 10.06
CA GLY A 278 9.09 -5.20 9.07
C GLY A 278 9.01 -4.65 7.65
N ALA A 279 7.92 -3.95 7.34
CA ALA A 279 7.70 -3.37 6.04
C ALA A 279 8.70 -2.23 5.71
N VAL A 280 9.15 -1.45 6.70
CA VAL A 280 10.25 -0.48 6.53
C VAL A 280 11.56 -1.20 6.21
N LEU A 281 11.90 -2.24 6.96
CA LEU A 281 13.12 -3.04 6.73
C LEU A 281 13.10 -3.70 5.34
N GLY A 282 11.95 -4.22 4.91
CA GLY A 282 11.77 -4.81 3.59
C GLY A 282 11.93 -3.81 2.45
N ALA A 283 11.49 -2.56 2.65
CA ALA A 283 11.67 -1.49 1.67
C ALA A 283 13.15 -1.12 1.53
N LEU A 284 13.88 -0.98 2.64
CA LEU A 284 15.32 -0.70 2.62
C LEU A 284 16.11 -1.81 1.94
N PHE A 285 15.79 -3.07 2.26
CA PHE A 285 16.40 -4.22 1.61
C PHE A 285 16.08 -4.30 0.11
N SER A 286 14.85 -3.97 -0.29
CA SER A 286 14.49 -3.96 -1.71
C SER A 286 15.21 -2.86 -2.47
N ALA A 287 15.44 -1.70 -1.84
CA ALA A 287 16.18 -0.59 -2.42
C ALA A 287 17.68 -0.88 -2.60
N SER A 288 18.26 -1.80 -1.82
CA SER A 288 19.67 -2.21 -1.96
C SER A 288 19.88 -3.30 -3.02
N ARG A 289 18.83 -3.74 -3.74
CA ARG A 289 18.92 -4.76 -4.79
C ARG A 289 18.93 -4.11 -6.16
N GLU A 290 19.89 -4.52 -7.01
CA GLU A 290 20.05 -3.99 -8.37
C GLU A 290 19.22 -4.75 -9.42
N THR A 291 18.84 -6.00 -9.15
CA THR A 291 18.14 -6.86 -10.12
C THR A 291 16.84 -7.43 -9.54
N ALA A 292 15.74 -7.21 -10.26
CA ALA A 292 14.47 -7.86 -10.01
C ALA A 292 14.31 -9.03 -10.99
N THR A 293 14.24 -10.25 -10.46
CA THR A 293 14.08 -11.46 -11.29
C THR A 293 12.81 -12.20 -10.92
N SER A 294 12.20 -12.87 -11.90
CA SER A 294 11.02 -13.71 -11.68
C SER A 294 11.27 -14.83 -10.65
N TRP A 295 12.51 -15.32 -10.56
CA TRP A 295 12.92 -16.27 -9.53
C TRP A 295 12.94 -15.64 -8.13
N GLY A 296 13.51 -14.44 -8.00
CA GLY A 296 13.47 -13.68 -6.75
C GLY A 296 12.05 -13.42 -6.28
N LEU A 297 11.13 -13.11 -7.21
CA LEU A 297 9.70 -12.95 -6.91
C LEU A 297 9.08 -14.23 -6.33
N VAL A 298 9.31 -15.39 -6.95
CA VAL A 298 8.77 -16.66 -6.44
C VAL A 298 9.39 -17.02 -5.10
N LEU A 299 10.69 -16.84 -4.91
CA LEU A 299 11.32 -17.05 -3.59
C LEU A 299 10.73 -16.12 -2.53
N ALA A 300 10.48 -14.85 -2.84
CA ALA A 300 9.83 -13.92 -1.93
C ALA A 300 8.39 -14.34 -1.60
N CYS A 301 7.65 -14.86 -2.57
CA CYS A 301 6.31 -15.41 -2.36
C CYS A 301 6.33 -16.64 -1.44
N LEU A 302 7.26 -17.57 -1.67
CA LEU A 302 7.42 -18.76 -0.83
C LEU A 302 7.83 -18.37 0.59
N ALA A 303 8.80 -17.45 0.73
CA ALA A 303 9.22 -16.93 2.03
C ALA A 303 8.06 -16.25 2.77
N PHE A 304 7.26 -15.44 2.07
CA PHE A 304 6.04 -14.85 2.63
C PHE A 304 5.07 -15.93 3.11
N GLY A 305 4.90 -17.01 2.34
CA GLY A 305 4.07 -18.15 2.71
C GLY A 305 4.56 -18.85 3.98
N VAL A 306 5.84 -19.23 4.04
CA VAL A 306 6.47 -19.88 5.21
C VAL A 306 6.35 -19.01 6.45
N VAL A 307 6.67 -17.73 6.34
CA VAL A 307 6.63 -16.81 7.49
C VAL A 307 5.20 -16.66 8.04
N ASN A 308 4.17 -16.67 7.18
CA ASN A 308 2.77 -16.69 7.64
C ASN A 308 2.42 -17.98 8.39
N LEU A 309 2.89 -19.15 7.93
CA LEU A 309 2.68 -20.42 8.63
C LEU A 309 3.40 -20.45 9.99
N VAL A 310 4.63 -19.96 10.05
CA VAL A 310 5.39 -19.82 11.30
C VAL A 310 4.68 -18.86 12.25
N ALA A 311 4.16 -17.74 11.74
CA ALA A 311 3.38 -16.79 12.53
C ALA A 311 2.09 -17.40 13.09
N ALA A 312 1.41 -18.26 12.31
CA ALA A 312 0.21 -18.97 12.75
C ALA A 312 0.51 -19.91 13.93
N ALA A 313 1.73 -20.45 14.01
CA ALA A 313 2.19 -21.31 15.09
C ALA A 313 2.77 -20.55 16.30
N ALA A 314 2.79 -19.21 16.29
CA ALA A 314 3.44 -18.42 17.35
C ALA A 314 2.77 -18.68 18.73
N PRO A 315 3.51 -19.23 19.71
CA PRO A 315 2.94 -19.63 21.00
C PRO A 315 2.79 -18.46 21.98
N THR A 316 3.56 -17.39 21.80
CA THR A 316 3.61 -16.24 22.71
C THR A 316 3.45 -14.93 21.96
N LEU A 317 3.07 -13.86 22.67
CA LEU A 317 2.97 -12.51 22.12
C LEU A 317 4.30 -12.01 21.53
N VAL A 318 5.41 -12.29 22.20
CA VAL A 318 6.75 -11.90 21.71
C VAL A 318 7.05 -12.60 20.38
N ALA A 319 6.77 -13.91 20.28
CA ALA A 319 6.92 -14.64 19.03
C ALA A 319 6.01 -14.07 17.93
N ALA A 320 4.77 -13.69 18.27
CA ALA A 320 3.85 -13.06 17.33
C ALA A 320 4.37 -11.70 16.83
N TYR A 321 4.90 -10.84 17.70
CA TYR A 321 5.49 -9.56 17.29
C TYR A 321 6.68 -9.75 16.35
N LEU A 322 7.60 -10.66 16.68
CA LEU A 322 8.74 -10.98 15.80
C LEU A 322 8.27 -11.54 14.45
N ALA A 323 7.26 -12.40 14.47
CA ALA A 323 6.66 -12.93 13.26
C ALA A 323 6.00 -11.83 12.41
N MET A 324 5.34 -10.83 13.03
CA MET A 324 4.78 -9.69 12.30
C MET A 324 5.86 -8.85 11.60
N VAL A 325 7.02 -8.65 12.24
CA VAL A 325 8.17 -8.01 11.57
C VAL A 325 8.60 -8.82 10.35
N ALA A 326 8.72 -10.14 10.48
CA ALA A 326 9.09 -11.01 9.36
C ALA A 326 8.03 -10.98 8.23
N ILE A 327 6.73 -11.03 8.55
CA ILE A 327 5.64 -10.93 7.57
C ILE A 327 5.72 -9.60 6.84
N GLY A 328 5.88 -8.49 7.57
CA GLY A 328 5.95 -7.15 7.01
C GLY A 328 7.11 -7.01 6.02
N PHE A 329 8.27 -7.56 6.39
CA PHE A 329 9.45 -7.62 5.53
C PHE A 329 9.17 -8.41 4.24
N ALA A 330 8.74 -9.67 4.37
CA ALA A 330 8.49 -10.55 3.24
C ALA A 330 7.41 -9.98 2.29
N ASN A 331 6.37 -9.38 2.87
CA ASN A 331 5.29 -8.74 2.11
C ASN A 331 5.81 -7.60 1.23
N ILE A 332 6.64 -6.70 1.77
CA ILE A 332 7.16 -5.58 0.97
C ILE A 332 8.14 -6.04 -0.10
N VAL A 333 9.01 -7.01 0.21
CA VAL A 333 9.93 -7.58 -0.78
C VAL A 333 9.14 -8.22 -1.92
N PHE A 334 8.11 -9.02 -1.62
CA PHE A 334 7.23 -9.60 -2.62
C PHE A 334 6.55 -8.53 -3.50
N ASN A 335 5.92 -7.53 -2.90
CA ASN A 335 5.24 -6.46 -3.64
C ASN A 335 6.20 -5.65 -4.52
N THR A 336 7.40 -5.37 -4.03
CA THR A 336 8.39 -4.60 -4.77
C THR A 336 8.88 -5.39 -5.98
N LEU A 337 9.24 -6.66 -5.79
CA LEU A 337 9.65 -7.54 -6.89
C LEU A 337 8.52 -7.76 -7.89
N GLY A 338 7.27 -7.93 -7.44
CA GLY A 338 6.13 -8.14 -8.32
C GLY A 338 5.91 -6.97 -9.27
N ARG A 339 5.96 -5.74 -8.74
CA ARG A 339 5.87 -4.51 -9.55
C ARG A 339 7.05 -4.39 -10.52
N SER A 340 8.27 -4.64 -10.07
CA SER A 340 9.47 -4.54 -10.91
C SER A 340 9.47 -5.58 -12.03
N VAL A 341 9.10 -6.83 -11.76
CA VAL A 341 9.03 -7.89 -12.78
C VAL A 341 7.95 -7.58 -13.83
N LEU A 342 6.78 -7.09 -13.41
CA LEU A 342 5.74 -6.66 -14.36
C LEU A 342 6.18 -5.47 -15.22
N GLN A 343 6.90 -4.52 -14.62
CA GLN A 343 7.41 -3.36 -15.34
C GLN A 343 8.51 -3.73 -16.33
N LEU A 344 9.49 -4.54 -15.92
CA LEU A 344 10.59 -4.98 -16.78
C LEU A 344 10.15 -5.97 -17.86
N GLY A 345 9.14 -6.79 -17.58
CA GLY A 345 8.59 -7.76 -18.52
C GLY A 345 7.55 -7.19 -19.50
N SER A 346 7.28 -5.88 -19.47
CA SER A 346 6.34 -5.22 -20.39
C SER A 346 7.05 -4.22 -21.29
N ASP A 347 6.49 -4.02 -22.47
CA ASP A 347 7.03 -3.05 -23.43
C ASP A 347 6.94 -1.62 -22.88
N PRO A 348 7.91 -0.73 -23.19
CA PRO A 348 7.93 0.64 -22.67
C PRO A 348 6.63 1.42 -22.87
N GLY A 349 5.93 1.20 -23.98
CA GLY A 349 4.62 1.82 -24.25
C GLY A 349 3.47 1.28 -23.40
N MET A 350 3.64 0.13 -22.74
CA MET A 350 2.59 -0.57 -21.98
C MET A 350 2.78 -0.52 -20.46
N HIS A 351 3.93 -0.04 -19.96
CA HIS A 351 4.28 0.02 -18.53
C HIS A 351 3.16 0.60 -17.66
N GLY A 352 2.66 1.77 -18.02
CA GLY A 352 1.59 2.44 -17.25
C GLY A 352 0.28 1.65 -17.21
N ARG A 353 -0.05 0.93 -18.30
CA ARG A 353 -1.27 0.11 -18.38
C ARG A 353 -1.14 -1.16 -17.54
N VAL A 354 0.02 -1.82 -17.60
CA VAL A 354 0.31 -3.02 -16.80
C VAL A 354 0.34 -2.69 -15.31
N LEU A 355 0.95 -1.56 -14.91
CA LEU A 355 0.99 -1.14 -13.52
C LEU A 355 -0.40 -0.71 -13.00
N ALA A 356 -1.23 -0.10 -13.85
CA ALA A 356 -2.63 0.18 -13.52
C ALA A 356 -3.42 -1.10 -13.26
N LEU A 357 -3.24 -2.14 -14.08
CA LEU A 357 -3.85 -3.46 -13.85
C LEU A 357 -3.36 -4.11 -12.56
N HIS A 358 -2.06 -4.04 -12.27
CA HIS A 358 -1.51 -4.50 -10.98
C HIS A 358 -2.20 -3.79 -9.81
N GLY A 359 -2.35 -2.45 -9.87
CA GLY A 359 -3.10 -1.69 -8.88
C GLY A 359 -4.54 -2.15 -8.75
N LEU A 360 -5.20 -2.44 -9.88
CA LEU A 360 -6.56 -2.95 -9.92
C LEU A 360 -6.70 -4.32 -9.24
N VAL A 361 -5.83 -5.30 -9.50
CA VAL A 361 -5.97 -6.60 -8.82
C VAL A 361 -5.61 -6.51 -7.35
N PHE A 362 -4.61 -5.71 -6.98
CA PHE A 362 -4.19 -5.53 -5.59
C PHE A 362 -5.28 -4.85 -4.74
N LEU A 363 -5.86 -3.77 -5.25
CA LEU A 363 -6.91 -3.05 -4.52
C LEU A 363 -8.26 -3.75 -4.67
N GLY A 364 -8.50 -4.37 -5.83
CA GLY A 364 -9.73 -5.06 -6.17
C GLY A 364 -9.89 -6.40 -5.48
N SER A 365 -8.81 -7.03 -5.01
CA SER A 365 -8.91 -8.23 -4.18
C SER A 365 -9.47 -7.94 -2.80
N THR A 366 -9.27 -6.72 -2.26
CA THR A 366 -9.61 -6.36 -0.88
C THR A 366 -11.12 -6.51 -0.56
N PRO A 367 -12.06 -5.99 -1.37
CA PRO A 367 -13.49 -6.13 -1.09
C PRO A 367 -13.99 -7.57 -1.05
N PHE A 368 -13.31 -8.50 -1.72
CA PHE A 368 -13.68 -9.92 -1.72
C PHE A 368 -12.90 -10.71 -0.66
N GLY A 369 -11.59 -10.46 -0.57
CA GLY A 369 -10.68 -11.13 0.34
C GLY A 369 -10.91 -10.77 1.80
N GLY A 370 -11.28 -9.52 2.09
CA GLY A 370 -11.58 -9.06 3.44
C GLY A 370 -12.72 -9.86 4.10
N PRO A 371 -13.94 -9.86 3.54
CA PRO A 371 -15.06 -10.65 4.07
C PRO A 371 -14.78 -12.16 4.07
N LEU A 372 -14.16 -12.69 3.01
CA LEU A 372 -13.84 -14.11 2.91
C LEU A 372 -12.87 -14.55 4.02
N LEU A 373 -11.77 -13.82 4.20
CA LEU A 373 -10.81 -14.11 5.26
C LEU A 373 -11.40 -13.84 6.65
N GLY A 374 -12.27 -12.83 6.77
CA GLY A 374 -13.04 -12.56 7.99
C GLY A 374 -13.93 -13.74 8.39
N TRP A 375 -14.62 -14.35 7.42
CA TRP A 375 -15.41 -15.56 7.63
C TRP A 375 -14.54 -16.75 8.04
N ILE A 376 -13.41 -16.97 7.36
CA ILE A 376 -12.44 -18.02 7.70
C ILE A 376 -11.94 -17.85 9.14
N CYS A 377 -11.53 -16.64 9.52
CA CYS A 377 -11.07 -16.36 10.88
C CYS A 377 -12.17 -16.54 11.93
N GLN A 378 -13.43 -16.27 11.58
CA GLN A 378 -14.56 -16.46 12.48
C GLN A 378 -14.91 -17.94 12.66
N ALA A 379 -14.83 -18.74 11.59
CA ALA A 379 -15.17 -20.16 11.62
C ALA A 379 -14.04 -21.05 12.20
N PHE A 380 -12.78 -20.71 11.91
CA PHE A 380 -11.62 -21.56 12.22
C PHE A 380 -10.59 -20.89 13.14
N GLY A 381 -10.88 -19.67 13.63
CA GLY A 381 -10.00 -18.88 14.48
C GLY A 381 -9.02 -17.99 13.70
N ALA A 382 -8.47 -16.97 14.35
CA ALA A 382 -7.62 -15.97 13.70
C ALA A 382 -6.33 -16.55 13.09
N ARG A 383 -5.76 -17.61 13.69
CA ARG A 383 -4.60 -18.32 13.16
C ARG A 383 -4.89 -18.97 11.80
N ALA A 384 -6.13 -19.39 11.54
CA ALA A 384 -6.50 -19.97 10.25
C ALA A 384 -6.36 -18.95 9.11
N GLY A 385 -6.58 -17.65 9.38
CA GLY A 385 -6.33 -16.61 8.38
C GLY A 385 -4.86 -16.55 7.94
N LEU A 386 -3.93 -16.68 8.89
CA LEU A 386 -2.49 -16.75 8.60
C LEU A 386 -2.12 -18.07 7.89
N VAL A 387 -2.76 -19.19 8.25
CA VAL A 387 -2.56 -20.46 7.54
C VAL A 387 -3.01 -20.37 6.09
N VAL A 388 -4.19 -19.83 5.83
CA VAL A 388 -4.73 -19.66 4.47
C VAL A 388 -3.85 -18.70 3.66
N ALA A 389 -3.40 -17.59 4.27
CA ALA A 389 -2.42 -16.70 3.66
C ALA A 389 -1.13 -17.44 3.26
N GLY A 390 -0.61 -18.25 4.18
CA GLY A 390 0.60 -19.04 3.99
C GLY A 390 0.48 -20.06 2.87
N LEU A 391 -0.56 -20.90 2.95
CA LEU A 391 -0.83 -21.96 1.97
C LEU A 391 -1.13 -21.39 0.58
N ALA A 392 -1.94 -20.33 0.48
CA ALA A 392 -2.23 -19.70 -0.80
C ALA A 392 -0.96 -19.18 -1.49
N ALA A 393 -0.07 -18.53 -0.73
CA ALA A 393 1.21 -18.04 -1.25
C ALA A 393 2.16 -19.18 -1.64
N LEU A 394 2.22 -20.25 -0.84
CA LEU A 394 3.04 -21.43 -1.14
C LEU A 394 2.55 -22.17 -2.39
N LEU A 395 1.25 -22.43 -2.49
CA LEU A 395 0.64 -23.11 -3.63
C LEU A 395 0.78 -22.29 -4.91
N ALA A 396 0.51 -20.97 -4.85
CA ALA A 396 0.66 -20.10 -6.01
C ALA A 396 2.13 -19.96 -6.45
N GLY A 397 3.06 -19.84 -5.50
CA GLY A 397 4.49 -19.81 -5.78
C GLY A 397 4.99 -21.14 -6.39
N ALA A 398 4.56 -22.27 -5.81
CA ALA A 398 4.92 -23.61 -6.29
C ALA A 398 4.39 -23.88 -7.70
N ALA A 399 3.17 -23.44 -8.01
CA ALA A 399 2.59 -23.56 -9.34
C ALA A 399 3.39 -22.83 -10.43
N LEU A 400 4.13 -21.77 -10.08
CA LEU A 400 4.99 -21.03 -11.01
C LEU A 400 6.41 -21.62 -11.15
N LEU A 401 6.87 -22.47 -10.22
CA LEU A 401 8.24 -23.01 -10.24
C LEU A 401 8.60 -23.78 -11.53
N PRO A 402 7.74 -24.67 -12.07
CA PRO A 402 8.06 -25.42 -13.29
C PRO A 402 8.26 -24.49 -14.50
N ARG A 403 7.43 -23.45 -14.61
CA ARG A 403 7.48 -22.47 -15.69
C ARG A 403 8.78 -21.67 -15.66
N LEU A 404 9.22 -21.26 -14.47
CA LEU A 404 10.49 -20.54 -14.30
C LEU A 404 11.72 -21.42 -14.56
N ARG A 405 11.65 -22.70 -14.20
CA ARG A 405 12.72 -23.66 -14.50
C ARG A 405 12.85 -23.91 -16.01
N ALA A 406 11.73 -24.00 -16.73
CA ALA A 406 11.73 -24.16 -18.19
C ALA A 406 12.37 -22.95 -18.91
N LEU A 407 12.07 -21.72 -18.45
CA LEU A 407 12.65 -20.50 -19.01
C LEU A 407 14.16 -20.36 -18.72
N ARG A 408 14.62 -20.78 -17.53
CA ARG A 408 16.06 -20.84 -17.23
C ARG A 408 16.79 -21.88 -18.08
N GLY A 409 16.23 -23.08 -18.19
CA GLY A 409 16.81 -24.14 -19.04
C GLY A 409 16.91 -23.74 -20.51
N ALA A 410 15.98 -22.93 -21.02
CA ALA A 410 16.04 -22.40 -22.39
C ALA A 410 17.09 -21.28 -22.56
N ALA A 411 17.39 -20.51 -21.52
CA ALA A 411 18.42 -19.46 -21.54
C ALA A 411 19.84 -20.00 -21.30
N GLU A 412 19.97 -21.15 -20.62
CA GLU A 412 21.22 -21.84 -20.36
C GLU A 412 21.63 -22.79 -21.50
N GLN A 413 20.76 -23.05 -22.48
CA GLN A 413 21.18 -23.72 -23.72
C GLN A 413 22.14 -22.77 -24.45
N PRO A 414 23.40 -23.18 -24.68
CA PRO A 414 24.32 -22.37 -25.46
C PRO A 414 23.69 -22.15 -26.82
N ALA A 415 23.57 -20.89 -27.24
CA ALA A 415 23.20 -20.53 -28.60
C ALA A 415 24.03 -21.42 -29.53
N GLY A 416 23.34 -22.29 -30.28
CA GLY A 416 23.98 -23.25 -31.17
C GLY A 416 25.10 -22.57 -31.94
N GLU A 417 26.28 -23.18 -31.84
CA GLU A 417 27.52 -22.90 -32.55
C GLU A 417 27.27 -22.05 -33.82
N VAL A 418 27.57 -20.76 -33.74
CA VAL A 418 27.57 -19.89 -34.92
C VAL A 418 28.62 -20.47 -35.87
N PRO A 419 28.26 -20.98 -37.07
CA PRO A 419 29.25 -21.53 -37.97
C PRO A 419 30.25 -20.42 -38.35
N PRO A 420 31.56 -20.73 -38.44
CA PRO A 420 32.57 -19.72 -38.67
C PRO A 420 32.33 -19.00 -40.00
N PRO A 421 32.58 -17.67 -40.06
CA PRO A 421 32.38 -16.91 -41.28
C PRO A 421 33.48 -17.26 -42.27
N GLY A 422 33.15 -18.00 -43.32
CA GLY A 422 34.05 -18.15 -44.47
C GLY A 422 34.02 -19.50 -45.16
N THR A 423 33.00 -19.74 -45.98
CA THR A 423 33.17 -20.46 -47.24
C THR A 423 32.37 -19.75 -48.31
N VAL A 424 33.04 -18.88 -49.06
CA VAL A 424 32.49 -18.28 -50.27
C VAL A 424 32.40 -19.39 -51.33
N PRO A 425 31.23 -19.68 -51.92
CA PRO A 425 31.17 -20.61 -53.05
C PRO A 425 31.88 -19.97 -54.25
N ARG A 426 32.89 -20.66 -54.79
CA ARG A 426 33.53 -20.25 -56.06
C ARG A 426 32.49 -20.30 -57.18
N PRO A 427 32.45 -19.31 -58.09
CA PRO A 427 31.60 -19.39 -59.26
C PRO A 427 32.14 -20.49 -60.18
N VAL A 428 31.25 -21.42 -60.54
CA VAL A 428 31.50 -22.42 -61.58
C VAL A 428 31.40 -21.71 -62.92
N SER A 429 32.49 -21.73 -63.69
CA SER A 429 32.57 -21.37 -65.10
C SER A 429 31.93 -22.42 -65.98
#